data_AF-A0A536DRD4-F1
#
_entry.id   AF-A0A536DRD4-F1
#
_cell.length_a   1.000
_cell.length_b   1.000
_cell.length_c   1.000
_cell.angle_alpha   90.00
_cell.angle_beta   90.00
_cell.angle_gamma   90.00
#
_symmetry.space_group_name_H-M   'P 1'
#
loop_
_entity.id
_entity.type
_entity.pdbx_description
1 polymer ?
#
loop_
_entity_poly.entity_id
_entity_poly.type
_entity_poly.pdbx_seq_one_letter_code
_entity_poly.pdbx_strand_id
1 'polypeptide(L)' 'MLLYGGRTDGGDVGDTWAWDGTTWTRLAPAQSPSPRTGAAATFDPVRHVVLLFGGSTGSDETWTWNGQGWRRPR' A
#
# COMPACT_ATOMS: atom_id res chain seq x y z
N MET A 1 -7.66 1.07 -9.22
CA MET A 1 -6.59 1.86 -8.56
C MET A 1 -6.36 1.32 -7.16
N LEU A 2 -5.13 1.39 -6.63
CA LEU A 2 -4.80 0.98 -5.26
C LEU A 2 -4.42 2.23 -4.45
N LEU A 3 -4.96 2.36 -3.25
CA LEU A 3 -4.57 3.37 -2.27
C LEU A 3 -4.06 2.64 -1.01
N TYR A 4 -2.95 3.14 -0.47
CA TYR A 4 -2.38 2.63 0.77
C TYR A 4 -1.98 3.78 1.68
N GLY A 5 -2.41 3.67 2.94
CA GLY A 5 -2.08 4.61 4.00
C GLY A 5 -2.72 5.99 3.85
N GLY A 6 -2.13 6.99 4.50
CA GLY A 6 -2.68 8.35 4.58
C GLY A 6 -2.62 8.92 6.00
N ARG A 7 -2.95 10.20 6.13
CA ARG A 7 -2.97 10.93 7.41
C ARG A 7 -4.39 11.14 7.87
N THR A 8 -4.66 10.80 9.12
CA THR A 8 -5.90 11.14 9.82
C THR A 8 -5.58 11.95 11.07
N ASP A 9 -6.62 12.44 11.75
CA ASP A 9 -6.50 13.08 13.07
C ASP A 9 -5.92 12.13 14.12
N GLY A 10 -6.13 10.82 13.95
CA GLY A 10 -5.57 9.77 14.81
C GLY A 10 -4.13 9.36 14.47
N GLY A 11 -3.51 10.01 13.47
CA GLY A 11 -2.17 9.67 12.98
C GLY A 11 -2.17 9.00 11.61
N ASP A 12 -1.02 8.45 11.24
CA ASP A 12 -0.85 7.72 9.97
C ASP A 12 -1.63 6.40 10.02
N VAL A 13 -2.30 6.06 8.91
CA VAL A 13 -3.04 4.80 8.76
C VAL A 13 -2.33 3.87 7.78
N GLY A 14 -2.63 2.57 7.86
CA GLY A 14 -2.05 1.51 7.02
C GLY A 14 -3.08 0.71 6.26
N ASP A 15 -4.25 1.32 6.02
CA ASP A 15 -5.35 0.68 5.32
C ASP A 15 -5.04 0.53 3.83
N THR A 16 -5.53 -0.57 3.24
CA THR A 16 -5.47 -0.81 1.81
C THR A 16 -6.86 -0.65 1.21
N TRP A 17 -6.98 0.14 0.15
CA TRP A 17 -8.24 0.37 -0.55
C TRP A 17 -8.06 0.10 -2.04
N ALA A 18 -9.05 -0.56 -2.64
CA ALA A 18 -9.12 -0.80 -4.07
C ALA A 18 -10.30 -0.06 -4.69
N TRP A 19 -10.05 0.57 -5.82
CA TRP A 19 -11.05 1.22 -6.67
C TRP A 19 -11.27 0.41 -7.93
N ASP A 20 -12.53 0.06 -8.20
CA ASP A 20 -12.94 -0.70 -9.38
C ASP A 20 -13.35 0.15 -10.60
N GLY A 21 -13.36 1.48 -10.45
CA GLY A 21 -13.89 2.41 -11.46
C GLY A 21 -15.13 3.17 -10.99
N THR A 22 -15.81 2.66 -9.95
CA THR A 22 -17.06 3.19 -9.41
C THR A 22 -17.14 3.19 -7.88
N THR A 23 -16.51 2.22 -7.22
CA THR A 23 -16.61 2.02 -5.78
C THR A 23 -15.24 1.76 -5.16
N TRP A 24 -15.00 2.39 -4.00
CA TRP A 24 -13.85 2.11 -3.15
C TRP A 24 -14.21 0.99 -2.18
N THR A 25 -13.44 -0.07 -2.18
CA THR A 25 -13.57 -1.20 -1.25
C THR A 25 -12.33 -1.29 -0.36
N ARG A 26 -12.54 -1.30 0.96
CA ARG A 26 -11.46 -1.53 1.93
C ARG A 26 -11.08 -3.00 1.89
N LEU A 27 -9.79 -3.27 1.69
CA LEU A 27 -9.22 -4.61 1.70
C LEU A 27 -8.61 -4.91 3.08
N ALA A 28 -8.65 -6.18 3.48
CA ALA A 28 -8.07 -6.67 4.73
C ALA A 28 -7.02 -7.76 4.45
N PRO A 29 -5.85 -7.41 3.87
CA PRO A 29 -4.81 -8.39 3.60
C PRO A 29 -4.18 -8.90 4.90
N ALA A 30 -3.74 -10.16 4.89
CA ALA A 30 -3.14 -10.81 6.07
C ALA A 30 -1.81 -10.19 6.53
N GLN A 31 -1.11 -9.52 5.61
CA GLN A 31 0.07 -8.72 5.88
C GLN A 31 -0.10 -7.36 5.21
N SER A 32 0.46 -6.33 5.83
CA SER A 32 0.48 -4.97 5.32
C SER A 32 1.76 -4.27 5.76
N PRO A 33 2.20 -3.24 5.01
CA PRO A 33 3.20 -2.30 5.51
C PRO A 33 2.75 -1.68 6.84
N SER A 34 3.68 -1.07 7.57
CA SER A 34 3.30 -0.21 8.68
C SER A 34 2.52 1.03 8.18
N PRO A 35 1.60 1.58 8.99
CA PRO A 35 0.90 2.83 8.69
C PRO A 35 1.84 3.94 8.25
N ARG A 36 1.50 4.63 7.15
CA ARG A 36 2.40 5.61 6.51
C ARG A 36 1.71 6.67 5.70
N THR A 37 2.43 7.76 5.51
CA THR A 37 2.11 8.86 4.59
C THR A 37 3.29 9.15 3.67
N GLY A 38 3.03 9.76 2.51
CA GLY A 38 4.10 10.21 1.60
C GLY A 38 4.94 9.09 0.97
N ALA A 39 4.47 7.85 0.99
CA ALA A 39 5.16 6.74 0.33
C ALA A 39 5.09 6.88 -1.20
N ALA A 40 6.16 6.48 -1.89
CA ALA A 40 6.17 6.39 -3.33
C ALA A 40 5.55 5.05 -3.77
N ALA A 41 4.73 5.07 -4.82
CA ALA A 41 4.13 3.87 -5.40
C ALA A 41 4.27 3.85 -6.92
N THR A 42 4.58 2.68 -7.49
CA THR A 42 4.63 2.46 -8.94
C THR A 42 4.12 1.06 -9.30
N PHE A 43 3.65 0.88 -10.53
CA PHE A 43 3.23 -0.42 -11.05
C PHE A 43 4.29 -1.00 -11.96
N ASP A 44 4.69 -2.25 -11.70
CA ASP A 44 5.55 -3.04 -12.56
C ASP A 44 4.67 -3.92 -13.48
N PRO A 45 4.59 -3.61 -14.78
CA PRO A 45 3.76 -4.37 -15.72
C PRO A 45 4.31 -5.74 -16.08
N VAL A 46 5.61 -6.01 -15.87
CA VAL A 46 6.21 -7.33 -16.18
C VAL A 46 5.85 -8.33 -15.08
N ARG A 47 5.90 -7.87 -13.82
CA ARG A 47 5.58 -8.71 -12.65
C ARG A 47 4.12 -8.62 -12.22
N HIS A 48 3.36 -7.67 -12.78
CA HIS A 48 1.99 -7.35 -12.38
C HIS A 48 1.85 -7.05 -10.88
N VAL A 49 2.77 -6.24 -10.34
CA VAL A 49 2.75 -5.84 -8.92
C VAL A 49 2.81 -4.33 -8.77
N VAL A 50 2.23 -3.81 -7.69
CA VAL A 50 2.49 -2.44 -7.23
C VAL A 50 3.65 -2.48 -6.25
N LEU A 51 4.72 -1.75 -6.54
CA LEU A 51 5.81 -1.48 -5.60
C LEU A 51 5.46 -0.26 -4.76
N LEU A 52 5.65 -0.37 -3.45
CA LEU A 52 5.51 0.70 -2.47
C LEU A 52 6.83 0.85 -1.73
N PHE A 53 7.35 2.06 -1.64
CA PHE A 53 8.65 2.34 -1.01
C PHE A 53 8.59 3.56 -0.10
N GLY A 54 9.23 3.44 1.06
CA GLY A 54 9.46 4.55 2.00
C GLY A 54 8.17 5.09 2.62
N GLY A 55 8.17 6.39 2.91
CA GLY A 55 7.11 7.10 3.63
C GLY A 55 7.48 7.42 5.07
N SER A 56 6.63 8.19 5.74
CA SER A 56 6.87 8.77 7.07
C SER A 56 6.73 7.76 8.23
N THR A 57 7.42 6.61 8.19
CA THR A 57 7.23 5.53 9.20
C THR A 57 8.38 5.31 10.16
N GLY A 58 9.44 6.12 10.07
CA GLY A 58 10.68 5.86 10.80
C GLY A 58 11.46 4.64 10.29
N SER A 59 11.03 4.03 9.17
CA SER A 59 11.67 2.88 8.53
C SER A 59 11.48 2.90 7.00
N ASP A 60 12.57 2.70 6.25
CA ASP A 60 12.51 2.60 4.79
C ASP A 60 12.11 1.17 4.37
N GLU A 61 10.83 0.85 4.51
CA GLU A 61 10.31 -0.45 4.06
C GLU A 61 10.01 -0.45 2.56
N THR A 62 10.28 -1.59 1.91
CA THR A 62 9.85 -1.88 0.55
C THR A 62 8.80 -2.99 0.57
N TRP A 63 7.71 -2.80 -0.15
CA TRP A 63 6.61 -3.75 -0.25
C TRP A 63 6.11 -3.89 -1.69
N THR A 64 5.58 -5.06 -2.02
CA THR A 64 4.91 -5.33 -3.30
C THR A 64 3.50 -5.86 -3.07
N TRP A 65 2.53 -5.35 -3.82
CA TRP A 65 1.15 -5.83 -3.86
C TRP A 65 0.89 -6.60 -5.15
N ASN A 66 0.41 -7.84 -5.04
CA ASN A 66 0.20 -8.74 -6.18
C ASN A 66 -1.29 -8.93 -6.57
N GLY A 67 -2.19 -8.07 -6.10
CA GLY A 67 -3.63 -8.22 -6.28
C GLY A 67 -4.35 -8.99 -5.16
N GLN A 68 -3.61 -9.71 -4.31
CA GLN A 68 -4.17 -10.47 -3.19
C GLN A 68 -3.62 -10.04 -1.83
N GLY A 69 -2.34 -9.64 -1.77
CA GLY A 69 -1.70 -9.29 -0.50
C GLY A 69 -0.38 -8.55 -0.68
N TRP A 70 0.07 -7.92 0.41
CA TRP A 70 1.39 -7.30 0.50
C TRP A 70 2.47 -8.34 0.80
N ARG A 71 3.66 -8.15 0.23
CA ARG A 71 4.86 -8.95 0.49
C ARG A 71 6.09 -8.07 0.50
N ARG A 72 7.08 -8.40 1.34
CA ARG A 72 8.42 -7.81 1.23
C ARG A 72 9.14 -8.42 0.01
N PRO A 73 9.83 -7.62 -0.82
CA PRO A 73 10.70 -8.15 -1.86
C PRO A 73 11.79 -9.05 -1.24
N ARG A 74 12.22 -10.06 -1.98
CA ARG A 74 13.41 -10.86 -1.63
C ARG A 74 14.69 -10.12 -2.00
#